data_AF-A0A7S3HFC6-F1
#
_entry.id   AF-A0A7S3HFC6-F1
#
_cell.length_a   1.000
_cell.length_b   1.000
_cell.length_c   1.000
_cell.angle_alpha   90.00
_cell.angle_beta   90.00
_cell.angle_gamma   90.00
#
_symmetry.space_group_name_H-M   'P 1'
#
loop_
_entity.id
_entity.type
_entity.pdbx_description
1 polymer ?
#
loop_
_entity_poly.entity_id
_entity_poly.type
_entity_poly.pdbx_seq_one_letter_code
_entity_poly.pdbx_strand_id
1 'polypeptide(L)'
;PIVNPNCNVDCGFDFWAVGINCCSDLAADFRCGDYNSTRAKSGLRQVVETWRPFFHLAVIQAEGIHGVTSRHPLFFHWVEDPVSELQSWKLSGYRVFVLVMISSFIVNAMVLAPSLKSARSSAN
;
A
#
# COMPACT_ATOMS: atom_id res chain seq x y z
N PRO A 1 1.73 11.73 13.90
CA PRO A 1 0.41 12.11 13.35
C PRO A 1 0.53 13.25 12.33
N ILE A 2 -0.35 13.27 11.33
CA ILE A 2 -0.51 14.35 10.36
C ILE A 2 -1.52 15.31 10.97
N VAL A 3 -1.04 16.45 11.44
CA VAL A 3 -1.85 17.45 12.15
C VAL A 3 -1.82 18.77 11.40
N ASN A 4 -2.94 19.50 11.46
CA ASN A 4 -2.99 20.87 10.97
C ASN A 4 -2.34 21.80 12.02
N PRO A 5 -1.22 22.48 11.70
CA PRO A 5 -0.54 23.35 12.67
C PRO A 5 -1.36 24.58 13.07
N ASN A 6 -2.36 24.97 12.28
CA ASN A 6 -3.23 26.12 12.54
C ASN A 6 -4.50 25.76 13.31
N CYS A 7 -4.64 24.51 13.74
CA CYS A 7 -5.83 24.06 14.43
C CYS A 7 -5.68 24.28 15.95
N ASN A 8 -6.64 25.00 16.53
CA ASN A 8 -6.60 25.43 17.93
C ASN A 8 -7.62 24.71 18.84
N VAL A 9 -8.59 23.97 18.28
CA VAL A 9 -9.62 23.26 19.04
C VAL A 9 -9.94 21.92 18.35
N ASP A 10 -9.80 20.82 19.07
CA ASP A 10 -10.17 19.43 18.70
C ASP A 10 -9.70 18.95 17.31
N CYS A 11 -8.39 18.94 17.11
CA CYS A 11 -7.78 18.78 15.79
C CYS A 11 -7.71 17.33 15.27
N GLY A 12 -8.07 16.34 16.10
CA GLY A 12 -8.01 14.92 15.77
C GLY A 12 -6.59 14.41 15.48
N PHE A 13 -6.19 13.29 16.10
CA PHE A 13 -4.89 12.65 15.85
C PHE A 13 -5.02 11.36 15.05
N ASP A 14 -6.06 11.23 14.23
CA ASP A 14 -6.39 9.98 13.55
C ASP A 14 -5.59 9.73 12.27
N PHE A 15 -5.01 10.76 11.65
CA PHE A 15 -4.22 10.59 10.44
C PHE A 15 -2.74 10.37 10.77
N TRP A 16 -2.14 9.32 10.25
CA TRP A 16 -0.73 8.98 10.50
C TRP A 16 0.02 8.72 9.21
N ALA A 17 1.16 9.41 9.06
CA ALA A 17 2.18 9.06 8.08
C ALA A 17 2.99 7.88 8.63
N VAL A 18 3.08 6.79 7.88
CA VAL A 18 3.74 5.56 8.34
C VAL A 18 4.70 5.00 7.30
N GLY A 19 5.68 4.27 7.81
CA GLY A 19 6.62 3.47 7.02
C GLY A 19 7.52 2.67 7.95
N ILE A 20 8.46 1.94 7.36
CA ILE A 20 9.40 1.08 8.07
C ILE A 20 10.78 1.74 7.99
N ASN A 21 11.53 1.75 9.10
CA ASN A 21 12.87 2.36 9.19
C ASN A 21 12.89 3.85 8.79
N CYS A 22 11.90 4.62 9.23
CA CYS A 22 11.73 6.02 8.87
C CYS A 22 12.41 7.04 9.78
N CYS A 23 12.83 6.61 10.98
CA CYS A 23 13.42 7.50 11.99
C CYS A 23 14.94 7.56 11.81
N SER A 24 15.55 8.71 12.08
CA SER A 24 17.01 8.78 12.20
C SER A 24 17.47 8.42 13.62
N ASP A 25 18.70 7.93 13.76
CA ASP A 25 19.30 7.58 15.07
C ASP A 25 19.65 8.82 15.90
N LEU A 26 19.73 9.99 15.27
CA LEU A 26 20.29 11.21 15.84
C LEU A 26 19.24 12.29 16.13
N ALA A 27 18.08 12.24 15.47
CA ALA A 27 17.02 13.22 15.61
C ALA A 27 15.63 12.56 15.59
N ALA A 28 14.68 13.17 16.29
CA ALA A 28 13.27 12.77 16.25
C ALA A 28 12.59 13.28 14.96
N ASP A 29 13.11 12.88 13.80
CA ASP A 29 12.58 13.24 12.49
C ASP A 29 12.04 12.03 11.73
N PHE A 30 11.05 12.29 10.87
CA PHE A 30 10.42 11.29 10.01
C PHE A 30 10.89 11.48 8.57
N ARG A 31 11.51 10.44 7.98
CA ARG A 31 12.17 10.49 6.66
C ARG A 31 11.66 9.48 5.63
N CYS A 32 10.45 8.96 5.81
CA CYS A 32 9.88 8.04 4.82
C CYS A 32 9.14 8.79 3.69
N GLY A 33 9.18 8.17 2.51
CA GLY A 33 8.52 8.70 1.31
C GLY A 33 9.17 9.99 0.81
N ASP A 34 8.36 10.89 0.25
CA ASP A 34 8.84 12.15 -0.33
C ASP A 34 9.07 13.25 0.72
N TYR A 35 9.63 12.89 1.88
CA TYR A 35 9.83 13.80 3.02
C TYR A 35 10.68 15.04 2.68
N ASN A 36 11.59 14.91 1.72
CA ASN A 36 12.49 15.98 1.28
C ASN A 36 11.84 16.90 0.22
N SER A 37 10.66 16.55 -0.31
CA SER A 37 9.96 17.38 -1.28
C SER A 37 9.03 18.36 -0.57
N THR A 38 9.22 19.66 -0.83
CA THR A 38 8.32 20.72 -0.35
C THR A 38 6.92 20.66 -0.98
N ARG A 39 6.78 19.90 -2.07
CA ARG A 39 5.53 19.68 -2.79
C ARG A 39 4.76 18.47 -2.26
N ALA A 40 5.40 17.62 -1.45
CA ALA A 40 4.76 16.46 -0.86
C ALA A 40 3.79 16.86 0.26
N LYS A 41 2.54 17.13 -0.15
CA LYS A 41 1.41 17.44 0.74
C LYS A 41 0.29 16.40 0.63
N SER A 42 0.59 15.28 0.00
CA SER A 42 -0.35 14.23 -0.30
C SER A 42 0.10 12.92 0.34
N GLY A 43 -0.79 11.93 0.36
CA GLY A 43 -0.48 10.63 0.89
C GLY A 43 -1.31 9.55 0.24
N LEU A 44 -0.74 8.35 0.15
CA LEU A 44 -1.42 7.18 -0.38
C LEU A 44 -1.83 6.28 0.79
N ARG A 45 -3.09 5.87 0.83
CA ARG A 45 -3.59 5.05 1.94
C ARG A 45 -2.85 3.72 1.99
N GLN A 46 -2.42 3.32 3.19
CA GLN A 46 -1.88 1.99 3.43
C GLN A 46 -3.03 0.97 3.39
N VAL A 47 -2.93 -0.03 2.50
CA VAL A 47 -3.99 -1.06 2.33
C VAL A 47 -3.51 -2.47 2.71
N VAL A 48 -2.20 -2.72 2.80
CA VAL A 48 -1.66 -4.06 3.06
C VAL A 48 -1.86 -4.48 4.51
N GLU A 49 -2.61 -5.55 4.77
CA GLU A 49 -2.94 -5.97 6.14
C GLU A 49 -1.71 -6.37 6.97
N THR A 50 -0.70 -6.98 6.33
CA THR A 50 0.46 -7.57 7.01
C THR A 50 1.18 -6.62 7.97
N TRP A 51 1.26 -5.33 7.61
CA TRP A 51 1.98 -4.32 8.39
C TRP A 51 1.07 -3.49 9.30
N ARG A 52 -0.25 -3.57 9.10
CA ARG A 52 -1.22 -2.71 9.79
C ARG A 52 -1.22 -2.87 11.31
N PRO A 53 -1.14 -4.09 11.88
CA PRO A 53 -1.05 -4.26 13.33
C PRO A 53 0.21 -3.61 13.92
N PHE A 54 1.33 -3.68 13.21
CA PHE A 54 2.58 -3.06 13.67
C PHE A 54 2.52 -1.54 13.67
N PHE A 55 1.90 -0.94 12.65
CA PHE A 55 1.64 0.51 12.65
C PHE A 55 0.69 0.94 13.76
N HIS A 56 -0.30 0.11 14.08
CA HIS A 56 -1.18 0.37 15.22
C HIS A 56 -0.43 0.35 16.55
N LEU A 57 0.48 -0.60 16.76
CA LEU A 57 1.35 -0.63 17.95
C LEU A 57 2.25 0.61 18.04
N ALA A 58 2.79 1.07 16.90
CA ALA A 58 3.58 2.29 16.85
C ALA A 58 2.76 3.53 17.22
N VAL A 59 1.48 3.59 16.83
CA VAL A 59 0.55 4.65 17.27
C VAL A 59 0.34 4.60 18.77
N ILE A 60 0.04 3.43 19.36
CA ILE A 60 -0.13 3.29 20.81
C ILE A 60 1.11 3.76 21.57
N GLN A 61 2.30 3.41 21.08
CA GLN A 61 3.55 3.88 21.68
C GLN A 61 3.69 5.40 21.58
N ALA A 62 3.40 5.99 20.42
CA ALA A 62 3.45 7.43 20.23
C ALA A 62 2.40 8.17 21.07
N GLU A 63 1.21 7.62 21.26
CA GLU A 63 0.18 8.13 22.17
C GLU A 63 0.68 8.17 23.62
N GLY A 64 1.32 7.09 24.09
CA GLY A 64 1.88 7.02 25.44
C GLY A 64 3.02 8.02 25.67
N ILE A 65 3.85 8.28 24.65
CA ILE A 65 4.98 9.21 24.76
C ILE A 65 4.53 10.67 24.63
N HIS A 66 3.63 10.98 23.71
CA HIS A 66 3.24 12.35 23.38
C HIS A 66 1.93 12.80 24.04
N GLY A 67 1.24 11.91 24.77
CA GLY A 67 -0.03 12.22 25.44
C GLY A 67 -1.17 12.56 24.47
N VAL A 68 -1.10 12.05 23.23
CA VAL A 68 -2.15 12.22 22.21
C VAL A 68 -3.08 11.01 22.19
N THR A 69 -4.26 11.13 21.59
CA THR A 69 -5.21 10.03 21.46
C THR A 69 -5.81 9.98 20.05
N SER A 70 -5.69 8.83 19.40
CA SER A 70 -6.25 8.47 18.11
C SER A 70 -7.27 7.36 18.31
N ARG A 71 -8.55 7.67 18.10
CA ARG A 71 -9.63 6.68 18.29
C ARG A 71 -9.70 5.73 17.10
N HIS A 72 -9.41 6.22 15.89
CA HIS A 72 -9.52 5.46 14.65
C HIS A 72 -8.33 5.77 13.74
N PRO A 73 -7.14 5.22 14.02
CA PRO A 73 -5.95 5.54 13.26
C PRO A 73 -6.07 5.08 11.80
N LEU A 74 -5.89 6.04 10.89
CA LEU A 74 -5.81 5.85 9.45
C LEU A 74 -4.36 6.06 8.99
N PHE A 75 -3.86 5.10 8.24
CA PHE A 75 -2.47 5.03 7.84
C PHE A 75 -2.25 5.45 6.39
N PHE A 76 -1.25 6.29 6.17
CA PHE A 76 -0.88 6.81 4.85
C PHE A 76 0.63 6.75 4.65
N HIS A 77 1.06 6.43 3.43
CA HIS A 77 2.41 6.65 2.95
C HIS A 77 2.53 8.08 2.43
N TRP A 78 3.59 8.77 2.83
CA TRP A 78 3.85 10.16 2.43
C TRP A 78 4.38 10.21 0.99
N VAL A 79 3.65 10.81 0.07
CA VAL A 79 4.01 10.86 -1.36
C VAL A 79 3.64 12.20 -1.97
N GLU A 80 4.44 12.67 -2.93
CA GLU A 80 4.18 13.93 -3.63
C GLU A 80 2.95 13.84 -4.53
N ASP A 81 2.91 12.81 -5.37
CA ASP A 81 1.83 12.58 -6.32
C ASP A 81 1.23 11.17 -6.12
N PRO A 82 0.14 11.05 -5.36
CA PRO A 82 -0.49 9.75 -5.12
C PRO A 82 -1.18 9.20 -6.37
N VAL A 83 -1.53 10.05 -7.35
CA VAL A 83 -2.25 9.62 -8.54
C VAL A 83 -1.30 8.91 -9.48
N SER A 84 -0.13 9.50 -9.76
CA SER A 84 0.87 8.83 -10.62
C SER A 84 1.40 7.54 -10.00
N GLU A 85 1.62 7.53 -8.68
CA GLU A 85 2.06 6.32 -7.97
C GLU A 85 1.00 5.21 -8.04
N LEU A 86 -0.28 5.54 -7.81
CA LEU A 86 -1.37 4.58 -7.96
C LEU A 86 -1.50 4.05 -9.39
N GLN A 87 -1.31 4.91 -10.41
CA GLN A 87 -1.32 4.47 -11.80
C GLN A 87 -0.13 3.55 -12.11
N SER A 88 1.05 3.81 -11.54
CA SER A 88 2.23 2.97 -11.74
C SER A 88 2.01 1.57 -11.16
N TRP A 89 1.40 1.48 -9.98
CA TRP A 89 1.03 0.21 -9.34
C TRP A 89 -0.01 -0.55 -10.16
N LYS A 90 -1.05 0.16 -10.63
CA LYS A 90 -2.08 -0.41 -11.49
C LYS A 90 -1.49 -0.97 -12.79
N LEU A 91 -0.64 -0.21 -13.46
CA LEU A 91 -0.03 -0.62 -14.72
C LEU A 91 0.89 -1.83 -14.53
N SER A 92 1.68 -1.85 -13.46
CA SER A 92 2.56 -2.96 -13.13
C SER A 92 1.77 -4.25 -12.84
N GLY A 93 0.70 -4.15 -12.05
CA GLY A 93 -0.21 -5.27 -11.81
C GLY A 93 -0.89 -5.76 -13.09
N TYR A 94 -1.35 -4.84 -13.94
CA TYR A 94 -2.02 -5.19 -15.20
C TYR A 94 -1.09 -5.89 -16.19
N ARG A 95 0.17 -5.47 -16.28
CA ARG A 95 1.19 -6.13 -17.12
C ARG A 95 1.37 -7.60 -16.72
N VAL A 96 1.58 -7.86 -15.43
CA VAL A 96 1.74 -9.24 -14.92
C VAL A 96 0.46 -10.04 -15.14
N PHE A 97 -0.69 -9.44 -14.86
CA PHE A 97 -1.99 -10.08 -15.07
C PHE A 97 -2.20 -10.53 -16.52
N VAL A 98 -1.93 -9.65 -17.49
CA VAL A 98 -2.06 -9.97 -18.93
C VAL A 98 -1.09 -11.07 -19.35
N LEU A 99 0.17 -11.03 -18.90
CA LEU A 99 1.15 -12.06 -19.19
C LEU A 99 0.74 -13.42 -18.64
N VAL A 100 0.29 -13.47 -17.39
CA VAL A 100 -0.21 -14.69 -16.76
C VAL A 100 -1.46 -15.19 -17.48
N MET A 101 -2.42 -14.32 -17.79
CA MET A 101 -3.64 -14.68 -18.53
C MET A 101 -3.33 -15.35 -19.88
N ILE A 102 -2.42 -14.78 -20.67
CA ILE A 102 -2.00 -15.36 -21.96
C ILE A 102 -1.29 -16.70 -21.74
N SER A 103 -0.37 -16.77 -20.77
CA SER A 103 0.34 -18.01 -20.45
C SER A 103 -0.63 -19.14 -20.01
N SER A 104 -1.59 -18.83 -19.15
CA SER A 104 -2.63 -19.77 -18.71
C SER A 104 -3.50 -20.22 -19.88
N PHE A 105 -3.89 -19.32 -20.79
CA PHE A 105 -4.66 -19.70 -21.98
C PHE A 105 -3.88 -20.70 -22.86
N ILE A 106 -2.59 -20.46 -23.10
CA ILE A 106 -1.73 -21.35 -23.89
C ILE A 106 -1.59 -22.72 -23.21
N VAL A 107 -1.34 -22.75 -21.90
CA VAL A 107 -1.24 -24.01 -21.14
C VAL A 107 -2.54 -24.81 -21.19
N ASN A 108 -3.69 -24.16 -20.98
CA ASN A 108 -5.00 -24.84 -21.08
C ASN A 108 -5.26 -25.38 -22.50
N ALA A 109 -4.91 -24.63 -23.54
CA ALA A 109 -5.05 -25.09 -24.92
C ALA A 109 -4.17 -26.31 -25.23
N MET A 110 -2.93 -26.32 -24.75
CA MET A 110 -2.01 -27.46 -24.90
C MET A 110 -2.51 -28.71 -24.19
N VAL A 111 -3.12 -28.58 -23.01
CA VAL A 111 -3.66 -29.72 -22.25
C VAL A 111 -4.95 -30.26 -22.89
N LEU A 112 -5.87 -29.38 -23.32
CA LEU A 112 -7.16 -29.80 -23.86
C LEU A 112 -7.06 -30.38 -25.28
N ALA A 113 -6.12 -29.93 -26.11
CA ALA A 113 -5.98 -30.40 -27.49
C ALA A 113 -5.78 -31.93 -27.64
N PRO A 114 -4.89 -32.61 -26.88
CA PRO A 114 -4.76 -34.07 -26.94
C PRO A 114 -5.98 -34.80 -26.33
N SER A 115 -6.58 -34.27 -25.26
CA SER A 115 -7.77 -34.86 -24.64
C SER A 115 -8.98 -34.85 -25.59
N LEU A 116 -9.18 -33.75 -26.33
CA LEU A 116 -10.24 -33.66 -27.34
C LEU A 116 -9.98 -34.60 -28.53
N LYS A 117 -8.72 -34.76 -28.95
CA LYS A 117 -8.35 -35.72 -30.00
C LYS A 117 -8.59 -37.17 -29.57
N SER A 118 -8.22 -37.52 -28.34
CA SER A 118 -8.44 -38.86 -27.78
C SER A 118 -9.93 -39.19 -27.61
N ALA A 119 -10.73 -38.23 -27.11
CA ALA A 119 -12.18 -38.38 -27.00
C ALA A 119 -12.85 -38.59 -28.37
N ARG A 120 -12.42 -37.85 -29.41
CA ARG A 120 -12.91 -38.02 -30.77
C ARG A 120 -12.57 -39.39 -31.38
N SER A 121 -11.42 -39.96 -31.06
CA SER A 121 -11.00 -41.29 -31.56
C SER A 121 -11.75 -42.46 -30.92
N SER A 122 -12.35 -42.30 -29.73
CA SER A 122 -13.16 -43.35 -29.09
C SER A 122 -14.65 -43.28 -29.49
N ALA A 123 -15.06 -42.21 -30.18
CA ALA A 123 -16.44 -41.99 -30.62
C ALA A 123 -16.68 -42.36 -32.10
N ASN A 124 -15.62 -42.62 -32.87
CA ASN A 124 -15.64 -43.15 -34.23
C ASN A 124 -15.25 -44.63 -34.22
#